data_AF-A0AAW0GI19-F1
#
_entry.id   AF-A0AAW0GI19-F1
#
_cell.length_a   1.000
_cell.length_b   1.000
_cell.length_c   1.000
_cell.angle_alpha   90.00
_cell.angle_beta   90.00
_cell.angle_gamma   90.00
#
_symmetry.space_group_name_H-M   'P 1'
#
loop_
_entity.id
_entity.type
_entity.pdbx_description
1 polymer ?
#
loop_
_entity_poly.entity_id
_entity_poly.type
_entity_poly.pdbx_seq_one_letter_code
_entity_poly.pdbx_strand_id
1 'polypeptide(L)'
;MNVDDGSSSPWAPWSLRYSGHQFGTWAGQLGDGRAISILATPHPENPDELVELQLKGGGRTPFSRGADGLAVVRSSIREFLCAEAMHALGILPPVPSH
;
A
#
# COMPACT_ATOMS: atom_id res chain seq x y z
N MET A 1 -5.16 28.13 0.41
CA MET A 1 -6.58 28.13 0.83
C MET A 1 -6.76 26.87 1.66
N ASN A 2 -6.65 27.00 2.98
CA ASN A 2 -6.97 25.93 3.93
C ASN A 2 -8.36 26.28 4.46
N VAL A 3 -9.35 25.45 4.17
CA VAL A 3 -10.65 25.53 4.85
C VAL A 3 -10.53 24.53 5.99
N ASP A 4 -10.30 25.06 7.19
CA ASP A 4 -10.44 24.31 8.43
C ASP A 4 -11.95 24.20 8.71
N ASP A 5 -12.58 23.11 8.27
CA ASP A 5 -13.86 22.68 8.86
C ASP A 5 -13.54 21.80 10.07
N GLY A 6 -14.25 21.98 11.17
CA GLY A 6 -13.99 21.38 12.48
C GLY A 6 -14.21 19.87 12.57
N SER A 7 -13.88 19.09 11.53
CA SER A 7 -13.77 17.63 11.60
C SER A 7 -12.29 17.22 11.70
N SER A 8 -11.74 17.18 12.92
CA SER A 8 -10.42 16.57 13.14
C SER A 8 -10.52 15.06 12.92
N SER A 9 -10.48 14.60 11.67
CA SER A 9 -10.17 13.21 11.36
C SER A 9 -8.70 13.00 11.70
N PRO A 10 -8.33 12.20 12.72
CA PRO A 10 -6.93 12.01 13.11
C PRO A 10 -6.10 11.26 12.07
N TRP A 11 -6.74 10.84 10.97
CA TRP A 11 -6.16 9.96 9.98
C TRP A 11 -6.32 10.59 8.60
N ALA A 12 -5.18 10.83 7.95
CA ALA A 12 -5.11 11.22 6.56
C ALA A 12 -4.34 10.13 5.79
N PRO A 13 -4.78 9.75 4.57
CA PRO A 13 -4.05 8.79 3.76
C PRO A 13 -2.61 9.25 3.51
N TRP A 14 -1.66 8.31 3.48
CA TRP A 14 -0.24 8.61 3.25
C TRP A 14 0.36 7.73 2.15
N SER A 15 1.54 8.13 1.70
CA SER A 15 2.37 7.36 0.78
C SER A 15 3.78 7.35 1.35
N LEU A 16 4.47 6.22 1.31
CA LEU A 16 5.81 6.11 1.88
C LEU A 16 6.87 6.61 0.90
N ARG A 17 7.87 7.32 1.45
CA ARG A 17 9.10 7.70 0.75
C ARG A 17 10.18 6.68 1.07
N TYR A 18 10.80 6.12 0.04
CA TYR A 18 11.95 5.22 0.20
C TYR A 18 12.95 5.41 -0.95
N SER A 19 13.97 4.58 -1.04
CA SER A 19 14.99 4.62 -2.11
C SER A 19 15.56 3.23 -2.29
N GLY A 20 16.27 2.98 -3.39
CA GLY A 20 16.86 1.66 -3.62
C GLY A 20 17.61 1.53 -4.92
N HIS A 21 18.33 0.41 -5.06
CA HIS A 21 18.95 0.01 -6.32
C HIS A 21 17.94 -0.75 -7.18
N GLN A 22 17.82 -0.39 -8.45
CA GLN A 22 17.04 -1.12 -9.45
C GLN A 22 17.99 -1.59 -10.55
N PHE A 23 17.93 -2.88 -10.88
CA PHE A 23 18.78 -3.49 -11.91
C PHE A 23 20.28 -3.20 -11.71
N GLY A 24 20.76 -3.21 -10.45
CA GLY A 24 22.16 -2.97 -10.09
C GLY A 24 22.58 -1.51 -10.00
N THR A 25 21.73 -0.55 -10.38
CA THR A 25 22.05 0.89 -10.33
C THR A 25 21.24 1.60 -9.26
N TRP A 26 21.83 2.59 -8.58
CA TRP A 26 21.12 3.43 -7.62
C TRP A 26 20.02 4.24 -8.32
N ALA A 27 18.76 4.00 -7.97
CA ALA A 27 17.61 4.62 -8.63
C ALA A 27 17.16 5.93 -7.95
N GLY A 28 17.91 6.40 -6.95
CA GLY A 28 17.58 7.60 -6.19
C GLY A 28 16.29 7.45 -5.38
N GLN A 29 15.58 8.57 -5.23
CA GLN A 29 14.34 8.64 -4.46
C GLN A 29 13.22 7.87 -5.16
N LEU A 30 12.72 6.84 -4.47
CA LEU A 30 11.53 6.06 -4.79
C LEU A 30 10.43 6.34 -3.75
N GLY A 31 9.31 5.66 -3.88
CA GLY A 31 8.22 5.75 -2.94
C GLY A 31 7.01 5.03 -3.48
N ASP A 32 5.92 5.11 -2.74
CA ASP A 32 4.64 4.57 -3.18
C ASP A 32 4.07 5.40 -4.33
N GLY A 33 4.56 5.16 -5.54
CA GLY A 33 4.20 5.94 -6.72
C GLY A 33 2.82 5.63 -7.29
N ARG A 34 2.15 4.59 -6.82
CA ARG A 34 0.77 4.21 -7.19
C ARG A 34 0.01 3.57 -6.04
N ALA A 35 0.49 3.73 -4.81
CA ALA A 35 -0.09 3.12 -3.64
C ALA A 35 -0.31 4.17 -2.56
N ILE A 36 -1.45 4.10 -1.89
CA ILE A 36 -1.85 5.05 -0.85
C ILE A 36 -2.34 4.22 0.33
N SER A 37 -1.69 4.36 1.47
CA SER A 37 -2.12 3.77 2.71
C SER A 37 -3.25 4.61 3.30
N ILE A 38 -4.38 3.98 3.56
CA ILE A 38 -5.60 4.65 4.04
C ILE A 38 -5.60 4.71 5.55
N LEU A 39 -5.25 3.58 6.19
CA LEU A 39 -5.19 3.42 7.63
C LEU A 39 -4.30 2.24 7.98
N ALA A 40 -3.85 2.21 9.23
CA ALA A 40 -3.26 1.05 9.87
C ALA A 40 -4.09 0.75 11.12
N THR A 41 -4.46 -0.51 11.30
CA THR A 41 -5.34 -0.94 12.38
C THR A 41 -4.88 -2.31 12.90
N PRO A 42 -5.08 -2.62 14.19
CA PRO A 42 -4.81 -3.96 14.70
C PRO A 42 -5.56 -5.04 13.90
N HIS A 43 -4.95 -6.21 13.75
CA HIS A 43 -5.60 -7.36 13.14
C HIS A 43 -6.83 -7.73 13.99
N PRO A 44 -8.00 -8.00 13.39
CA PRO A 44 -9.22 -8.29 14.13
C PRO A 44 -9.10 -9.46 15.12
N GLU A 45 -8.23 -10.42 14.81
CA GLU A 45 -8.02 -11.65 15.59
C GLU A 45 -6.73 -11.62 16.41
N ASN A 46 -5.83 -10.68 16.12
CA ASN A 46 -4.54 -10.55 16.79
C ASN A 46 -4.21 -9.08 17.03
N PRO A 47 -4.65 -8.50 18.15
CA PRO A 47 -4.47 -7.07 18.42
C PRO A 47 -3.01 -6.58 18.47
N ASP A 48 -2.04 -7.49 18.66
CA ASP A 48 -0.61 -7.17 18.66
C ASP A 48 -0.03 -7.07 17.23
N GLU A 49 -0.76 -7.53 16.22
CA GLU A 49 -0.40 -7.42 14.81
C GLU A 49 -1.07 -6.20 14.18
N LEU A 50 -0.28 -5.37 13.48
CA LEU A 50 -0.80 -4.19 12.79
C LEU A 50 -0.95 -4.47 11.29
N VAL A 51 -2.17 -4.33 10.79
CA VAL A 51 -2.48 -4.47 9.36
C VAL A 51 -2.65 -3.09 8.74
N GLU A 52 -1.97 -2.87 7.61
CA GLU A 52 -2.07 -1.65 6.83
C GLU A 52 -3.01 -1.86 5.63
N LEU A 53 -4.02 -1.00 5.50
CA LEU A 53 -4.89 -0.98 4.33
C LEU A 53 -4.30 -0.09 3.26
N GLN A 54 -3.71 -0.70 2.23
CA GLN A 54 -3.10 0.01 1.11
C GLN A 54 -3.95 -0.09 -0.16
N LEU A 55 -4.37 1.07 -0.68
CA LEU A 55 -5.07 1.20 -1.95
C LEU A 55 -4.08 1.36 -3.11
N LYS A 56 -4.04 0.36 -4.00
CA LYS A 56 -3.23 0.39 -5.23
C LYS A 56 -4.03 0.94 -6.40
N GLY A 57 -3.45 1.89 -7.13
CA GLY A 57 -4.10 2.55 -8.25
C GLY A 57 -5.05 3.68 -7.87
N GLY A 58 -4.97 4.19 -6.64
CA GLY A 58 -5.81 5.30 -6.15
C GLY A 58 -5.50 6.67 -6.75
N GLY A 59 -4.52 6.76 -7.66
CA GLY A 59 -4.12 7.99 -8.33
C GLY A 59 -2.68 8.40 -8.01
N ARG A 60 -2.33 9.62 -8.41
CA ARG A 60 -0.96 10.14 -8.26
C ARG A 60 -0.64 10.46 -6.81
N THR A 61 0.60 10.21 -6.43
CA THR A 61 1.23 10.57 -5.17
C THR A 61 2.44 11.46 -5.47
N PRO A 62 3.03 12.13 -4.46
CA PRO A 62 4.31 12.84 -4.64
C PRO A 62 5.44 11.95 -5.18
N PHE A 63 5.27 10.62 -5.12
CA PHE A 63 6.27 9.64 -5.55
C PHE A 63 5.93 8.98 -6.90
N SER A 64 4.84 9.39 -7.58
CA SER A 64 4.46 8.87 -8.91
C SER A 64 5.45 9.23 -10.01
N ARG A 65 6.36 10.18 -9.77
CA ARG A 65 7.29 10.72 -10.78
C ARG A 65 6.48 11.17 -12.02
N GLY A 66 6.79 10.63 -13.20
CA GLY A 66 6.07 10.90 -14.45
C GLY A 66 4.87 9.99 -14.73
N ALA A 67 4.51 9.08 -13.83
CA ALA A 67 3.40 8.14 -14.03
C ALA A 67 2.04 8.71 -13.54
N ASP A 68 0.96 8.05 -13.96
CA ASP A 68 -0.44 8.38 -13.66
C ASP A 68 -0.93 7.87 -12.30
N GLY A 69 -0.20 6.95 -11.67
CA GLY A 69 -0.53 6.40 -10.36
C GLY A 69 -1.72 5.43 -10.36
N LEU A 70 -2.16 4.97 -11.54
CA LEU A 70 -3.30 4.07 -11.69
C LEU A 70 -2.83 2.59 -11.78
N ALA A 71 -3.74 1.68 -11.45
CA ALA A 71 -3.53 0.24 -11.60
C ALA A 71 -4.47 -0.30 -12.67
N VAL A 72 -3.92 -1.08 -13.61
CA VAL A 72 -4.73 -1.77 -14.62
C VAL A 72 -5.35 -3.03 -14.01
N VAL A 73 -6.63 -3.29 -14.31
CA VAL A 73 -7.41 -4.41 -13.76
C VAL A 73 -6.69 -5.75 -13.91
N ARG A 74 -6.07 -6.01 -15.07
CA ARG A 74 -5.29 -7.24 -15.31
C ARG A 74 -4.18 -7.44 -14.27
N SER A 75 -3.46 -6.37 -13.93
CA SER A 75 -2.38 -6.42 -12.95
C SER A 75 -2.94 -6.70 -11.56
N SER A 76 -4.02 -6.01 -11.17
CA SER A 76 -4.65 -6.17 -9.86
C SER A 76 -5.21 -7.57 -9.65
N ILE A 77 -5.88 -8.15 -10.67
CA ILE A 77 -6.40 -9.52 -10.61
C ILE A 77 -5.26 -10.52 -10.43
N ARG A 78 -4.18 -10.39 -11.21
CA ARG A 78 -3.03 -11.30 -11.10
C ARG A 78 -2.39 -11.22 -9.72
N GLU A 79 -2.21 -10.01 -9.21
CA GLU A 79 -1.61 -9.79 -7.89
C GLU A 79 -2.45 -10.40 -6.77
N PHE A 80 -3.78 -10.18 -6.80
CA PHE A 80 -4.71 -10.79 -5.85
C PHE A 80 -4.65 -12.33 -5.89
N LEU A 81 -4.81 -12.93 -7.09
CA LEU A 81 -4.79 -14.39 -7.23
C LEU A 81 -3.45 -15.00 -6.80
N CYS A 82 -2.33 -14.35 -7.11
CA CYS A 82 -1.02 -14.82 -6.65
C CYS A 82 -0.90 -14.75 -5.13
N ALA A 83 -1.38 -13.68 -4.49
CA ALA A 83 -1.36 -13.56 -3.03
C ALA A 83 -2.17 -14.67 -2.34
N GLU A 84 -3.41 -14.88 -2.78
CA GLU A 84 -4.30 -15.93 -2.25
C GLU A 84 -3.73 -17.34 -2.51
N ALA A 85 -3.18 -17.59 -3.70
CA ALA A 85 -2.55 -18.87 -4.00
C ALA A 85 -1.32 -19.14 -3.11
N MET A 86 -0.46 -18.13 -2.89
CA MET A 86 0.69 -18.26 -1.99
C MET A 86 0.27 -18.50 -0.54
N HIS A 87 -0.82 -17.86 -0.09
CA HIS A 87 -1.39 -18.10 1.23
C HIS A 87 -1.94 -19.53 1.34
N ALA A 88 -2.73 -19.99 0.37
CA ALA A 88 -3.27 -21.34 0.34
C ALA A 88 -2.18 -22.44 0.26
N LEU A 89 -1.04 -22.12 -0.37
CA LEU A 89 0.13 -23.02 -0.42
C LEU A 89 1.01 -22.97 0.84
N GLY A 90 0.71 -22.10 1.81
CA GLY A 90 1.50 -21.93 3.04
C GLY A 90 2.89 -21.30 2.81
N ILE A 91 3.09 -20.61 1.68
CA ILE A 91 4.34 -19.91 1.37
C ILE A 91 4.39 -18.56 2.09
N LEU A 92 3.25 -17.87 2.12
CA LEU A 92 3.10 -16.71 3.00
C LEU A 92 2.87 -17.19 4.43
N PRO A 93 3.32 -16.42 5.44
CA PRO A 93 3.00 -16.71 6.82
C PRO A 93 1.48 -16.93 6.96
N PRO A 94 1.06 -17.93 7.76
CA PRO A 94 -0.36 -18.10 8.02
C PRO A 94 -0.89 -16.82 8.66
N VAL A 95 -2.00 -16.33 8.13
CA VAL A 95 -2.83 -15.36 8.85
C VAL A 95 -3.19 -16.01 10.18
N PRO A 96 -3.07 -15.32 11.33
CA PRO A 96 -3.44 -15.89 12.62
C PRO A 96 -4.84 -16.48 12.51
N SER A 97 -4.98 -17.78 12.77
CA SER A 97 -6.29 -18.42 12.87
C SER A 97 -6.92 -18.05 14.21
N HIS A 98 -8.24 -17.84 14.20
CA HIS A 98 -9.15 -17.74 15.36
C HIS A 98 -8.66 -18.37 16.67
#